data_AF-A0A355M844-F1
#
_entry.id   AF-A0A355M844-F1
#
_cell.length_a   1.000
_cell.length_b   1.000
_cell.length_c   1.000
_cell.angle_alpha   90.00
_cell.angle_beta   90.00
_cell.angle_gamma   90.00
#
_symmetry.space_group_name_H-M   'P 1'
#
loop_
_entity.id
_entity.type
_entity.pdbx_description
1 polymer ?
#
loop_
_entity_poly.entity_id
_entity_poly.type
_entity_poly.pdbx_seq_one_letter_code
_entity_poly.pdbx_strand_id
1 'polypeptide(L)'
;MSRSRSIDVISGASTGKSVDETLAQADAILHRYGYQSSSTLRNRINQEKVFFQDIHLSHVSKYIAMNRLRPVDTAIIEACDITPDGKVYLTTAIGISPILLEKASKIIIELNSFHSPRLREIIDVVVLHGTNSWPKGLDTPMSRVGKPYAQVDPSKVIGVVKNNEPDEVAEFSDSDETCVKIAQNVEKFLLDEMIKGSIPKTFLPTQSGVGNIGNAVMKQLGESKEIPPFYMYTDVLQDSLIPIMHCGKLLGAITCALTVTTKSLNEVYSNMDYFAKRIVLRPHRKYQIISSHHPNSE
;
A
#
# COMPACT_ATOMS: atom_id res chain seq x y z
N MET A 1 -5.29 -7.40 -36.48
CA MET A 1 -5.33 -8.54 -35.54
C MET A 1 -6.55 -8.38 -34.64
N SER A 2 -7.38 -9.41 -34.53
CA SER A 2 -8.63 -9.39 -33.75
C SER A 2 -8.34 -9.19 -32.26
N ARG A 3 -8.67 -8.02 -31.72
CA ARG A 3 -8.55 -7.66 -30.28
C ARG A 3 -9.64 -8.30 -29.39
N SER A 4 -10.23 -9.43 -29.80
CA SER A 4 -11.47 -9.94 -29.20
C SER A 4 -11.33 -10.62 -27.83
N ARG A 5 -10.14 -10.63 -27.21
CA ARG A 5 -9.87 -11.29 -25.91
C ARG A 5 -9.02 -10.47 -24.93
N SER A 6 -8.86 -9.17 -25.15
CA SER A 6 -8.08 -8.31 -24.24
C SER A 6 -8.99 -7.52 -23.30
N ILE A 7 -8.50 -7.23 -22.09
CA ILE A 7 -9.20 -6.50 -21.04
C ILE A 7 -8.47 -5.21 -20.64
N ASP A 8 -9.20 -4.29 -20.03
CA ASP A 8 -8.61 -3.14 -19.35
C ASP A 8 -8.33 -3.53 -17.89
N VAL A 9 -7.10 -3.30 -17.43
CA VAL A 9 -6.65 -3.67 -16.07
C VAL A 9 -6.41 -2.40 -15.26
N ILE A 10 -7.09 -2.31 -14.12
CA ILE A 10 -6.91 -1.26 -13.12
C ILE A 10 -6.46 -1.93 -11.82
N SER A 11 -5.37 -1.44 -11.23
CA SER A 11 -4.87 -1.94 -9.95
C SER A 11 -4.53 -0.78 -9.02
N GLY A 12 -4.31 -1.09 -7.73
CA GLY A 12 -3.86 -0.09 -6.77
C GLY A 12 -2.48 0.45 -7.11
N ALA A 13 -1.52 -0.46 -7.31
CA ALA A 13 -0.16 -0.20 -7.76
C ALA A 13 0.34 -1.42 -8.57
N SER A 14 1.59 -1.83 -8.43
CA SER A 14 2.11 -3.04 -9.09
C SER A 14 1.40 -4.29 -8.57
N THR A 15 1.29 -5.30 -9.43
CA THR A 15 0.85 -6.64 -9.05
C THR A 15 2.00 -7.62 -9.22
N GLY A 16 1.76 -8.87 -8.84
CA GLY A 16 2.72 -9.96 -9.00
C GLY A 16 2.74 -10.59 -10.39
N LYS A 17 3.52 -11.65 -10.51
CA LYS A 17 3.63 -12.51 -11.69
C LYS A 17 2.28 -13.11 -12.09
N SER A 18 1.46 -13.48 -11.10
CA SER A 18 0.15 -14.11 -11.34
C SER A 18 -0.86 -13.20 -12.05
N VAL A 19 -0.61 -11.88 -12.07
CA VAL A 19 -1.49 -10.90 -12.74
C VAL A 19 -0.80 -10.22 -13.92
N ASP A 20 0.06 -9.22 -13.68
CA ASP A 20 0.62 -8.38 -14.75
C ASP A 20 1.47 -9.20 -15.74
N GLU A 21 2.33 -10.09 -15.24
CA GLU A 21 3.22 -10.89 -16.08
C GLU A 21 2.43 -11.91 -16.91
N THR A 22 1.55 -12.69 -16.27
CA THR A 22 0.74 -13.72 -16.92
C THR A 22 -0.19 -13.14 -17.99
N LEU A 23 -0.89 -12.05 -17.68
CA LEU A 23 -1.78 -11.39 -18.65
C LEU A 23 -1.00 -10.75 -19.81
N ALA A 24 0.19 -10.20 -19.56
CA ALA A 24 1.04 -9.63 -20.61
C ALA A 24 1.65 -10.70 -21.53
N GLN A 25 2.00 -11.88 -21.00
CA GLN A 25 2.46 -13.02 -21.80
C GLN A 25 1.35 -13.55 -22.72
N ALA A 26 0.10 -13.52 -22.25
CA ALA A 26 -1.08 -13.94 -23.00
C ALA A 26 -1.62 -12.88 -24.00
N ASP A 27 -0.98 -11.71 -24.13
CA ASP A 27 -1.49 -10.58 -24.94
C ASP A 27 -2.92 -10.16 -24.56
N ALA A 28 -3.25 -10.30 -23.27
CA ALA A 28 -4.60 -10.13 -22.74
C ALA A 28 -4.87 -8.73 -22.15
N ILE A 29 -3.89 -7.82 -22.15
CA ILE A 29 -4.07 -6.45 -21.64
C ILE A 29 -4.20 -5.48 -22.81
N LEU A 30 -5.28 -4.70 -22.85
CA LEU A 30 -5.46 -3.60 -23.81
C LEU A 30 -5.06 -2.26 -23.20
N HIS A 31 -5.64 -1.91 -22.04
CA HIS A 31 -5.24 -0.74 -21.25
C HIS A 31 -4.78 -1.18 -19.86
N ARG A 32 -3.76 -0.50 -19.32
CA ARG A 32 -3.28 -0.67 -17.95
C ARG A 32 -3.26 0.68 -17.25
N TYR A 33 -3.94 0.78 -16.11
CA TYR A 33 -4.05 2.01 -15.32
C TYR A 33 -3.40 1.84 -13.95
N GLY A 34 -2.73 2.90 -13.46
CA GLY A 34 -2.02 2.89 -12.18
C GLY A 34 -0.53 2.57 -12.39
N TYR A 35 0.07 1.79 -11.50
CA TYR A 35 1.50 1.45 -11.58
C TYR A 35 1.71 -0.04 -11.92
N GLN A 36 2.80 -0.37 -12.61
CA GLN A 36 3.21 -1.75 -12.91
C GLN A 36 4.73 -1.88 -12.86
N SER A 37 5.23 -3.07 -12.50
CA SER A 37 6.68 -3.37 -12.42
C SER A 37 7.11 -4.59 -13.24
N SER A 38 6.18 -5.32 -13.88
CA SER A 38 6.47 -6.50 -14.73
C SER A 38 7.39 -6.14 -15.90
N SER A 39 8.40 -6.97 -16.14
CA SER A 39 9.32 -6.79 -17.27
C SER A 39 8.62 -7.06 -18.61
N THR A 40 7.79 -8.10 -18.70
CA THR A 40 7.05 -8.41 -19.92
C THR A 40 6.02 -7.32 -20.23
N LEU A 41 5.23 -6.89 -19.25
CA LEU A 41 4.26 -5.82 -19.46
C LEU A 41 4.94 -4.51 -19.89
N ARG A 42 6.05 -4.14 -19.24
CA ARG A 42 6.86 -2.97 -19.63
C ARG A 42 7.35 -3.06 -21.07
N ASN A 43 7.83 -4.22 -21.51
CA ASN A 43 8.24 -4.43 -22.90
C ASN A 43 7.07 -4.26 -23.87
N ARG A 44 5.88 -4.78 -23.54
CA ARG A 44 4.68 -4.61 -24.37
C ARG A 44 4.23 -3.15 -24.43
N ILE A 45 4.29 -2.41 -23.32
CA ILE A 45 4.00 -0.97 -23.26
C ILE A 45 4.97 -0.18 -24.13
N ASN A 46 6.28 -0.42 -24.00
CA ASN A 46 7.31 0.27 -24.78
C ASN A 46 7.27 -0.07 -26.29
N GLN A 47 6.61 -1.17 -26.66
CA GLN A 47 6.32 -1.55 -28.04
C GLN A 47 4.95 -1.02 -28.52
N GLU A 48 4.30 -0.17 -27.74
CA GLU A 48 2.97 0.40 -28.03
C GLU A 48 1.86 -0.65 -28.22
N LYS A 49 2.05 -1.85 -27.65
CA LYS A 49 1.06 -2.94 -27.71
C LYS A 49 0.01 -2.84 -26.61
N VAL A 50 0.34 -2.14 -25.52
CA VAL A 50 -0.55 -1.90 -24.36
C VAL A 50 -0.60 -0.40 -24.11
N PHE A 51 -1.81 0.15 -23.99
CA PHE A 51 -1.98 1.54 -23.57
C PHE A 51 -1.77 1.64 -22.06
N PHE A 52 -0.80 2.43 -21.62
CA PHE A 52 -0.49 2.59 -20.20
C PHE A 52 -0.71 4.02 -19.72
N GLN A 53 -1.33 4.16 -18.54
CA GLN A 53 -1.47 5.45 -17.87
C GLN A 53 -1.07 5.32 -16.40
N ASP A 54 0.06 5.95 -16.07
CA ASP A 54 0.61 6.07 -14.72
C ASP A 54 -0.08 7.17 -13.91
N ILE A 55 -1.28 6.84 -13.43
CA ILE A 55 -2.06 7.74 -12.60
C ILE A 55 -1.40 7.82 -11.21
N HIS A 56 -1.26 9.04 -10.66
CA HIS A 56 -0.88 9.24 -9.27
C HIS A 56 -1.76 8.37 -8.35
N LEU A 57 -1.17 7.47 -7.55
CA LEU A 57 -1.92 6.37 -6.90
C LEU A 57 -3.08 6.85 -6.02
N SER A 58 -2.91 7.97 -5.31
CA SER A 58 -3.99 8.59 -4.51
C SER A 58 -5.19 9.08 -5.33
N HIS A 59 -5.05 9.24 -6.64
CA HIS A 59 -6.11 9.70 -7.54
C HIS A 59 -6.87 8.54 -8.20
N VAL A 60 -6.30 7.33 -8.24
CA VAL A 60 -6.96 6.18 -8.88
C VAL A 60 -8.32 5.92 -8.23
N SER A 61 -8.34 5.82 -6.89
CA SER A 61 -9.60 5.62 -6.14
C SER A 61 -10.60 6.77 -6.35
N LYS A 62 -10.11 8.01 -6.44
CA LYS A 62 -10.92 9.21 -6.67
C LYS A 62 -11.53 9.20 -8.08
N TYR A 63 -10.76 8.83 -9.10
CA TYR A 63 -11.24 8.79 -10.49
C TYR A 63 -12.28 7.68 -10.69
N ILE A 64 -12.12 6.51 -10.05
CA ILE A 64 -13.14 5.47 -10.02
C ILE A 64 -14.41 5.99 -9.33
N ALA A 65 -14.27 6.60 -8.15
CA ALA A 65 -15.42 7.12 -7.39
C ALA A 65 -16.22 8.19 -8.15
N MET A 66 -15.56 8.98 -9.01
CA MET A 66 -16.16 10.06 -9.80
C MET A 66 -16.56 9.62 -11.22
N ASN A 67 -16.50 8.33 -11.55
CA ASN A 67 -16.75 7.80 -12.90
C ASN A 67 -15.92 8.52 -13.98
N ARG A 68 -14.66 8.83 -13.68
CA ARG A 68 -13.69 9.46 -14.61
C ARG A 68 -12.81 8.45 -15.32
N LEU A 69 -12.75 7.22 -14.82
CA LEU A 69 -12.26 6.06 -15.56
C LEU A 69 -13.43 5.31 -16.18
N ARG A 70 -13.13 4.37 -17.09
CA ARG A 70 -14.14 3.44 -17.62
C ARG A 70 -14.85 2.70 -16.48
N PRO A 71 -16.15 2.39 -16.62
CA PRO A 71 -16.87 1.58 -15.64
C PRO A 71 -16.12 0.27 -15.34
N VAL A 72 -16.11 -0.13 -14.08
CA VAL A 72 -15.47 -1.39 -13.65
C VAL A 72 -16.50 -2.51 -13.82
N ASP A 73 -16.32 -3.34 -14.84
CA ASP A 73 -17.22 -4.46 -15.09
C ASP A 73 -17.10 -5.54 -14.00
N THR A 74 -15.87 -5.92 -13.67
CA THR A 74 -15.58 -6.96 -12.67
C THR A 74 -14.43 -6.52 -11.78
N ALA A 75 -14.57 -6.68 -10.46
CA ALA A 75 -13.48 -6.60 -9.50
C ALA A 75 -13.10 -7.99 -8.99
N ILE A 76 -11.80 -8.29 -8.99
CA ILE A 76 -11.23 -9.49 -8.38
C ILE A 76 -10.48 -9.03 -7.14
N ILE A 77 -10.91 -9.47 -5.96
CA ILE A 77 -10.42 -8.97 -4.67
C ILE A 77 -10.01 -10.14 -3.80
N GLU A 78 -8.74 -10.14 -3.39
CA GLU A 78 -8.22 -11.09 -2.40
C GLU A 78 -8.66 -10.70 -0.98
N ALA A 79 -9.06 -11.70 -0.20
CA ALA A 79 -9.53 -11.54 1.16
C ALA A 79 -9.13 -12.72 2.05
N CYS A 80 -8.92 -12.46 3.34
CA CYS A 80 -8.82 -13.47 4.37
C CYS A 80 -10.17 -14.13 4.65
N ASP A 81 -11.26 -13.37 4.56
CA ASP A 81 -12.61 -13.83 4.88
C ASP A 81 -13.69 -12.95 4.22
N ILE A 82 -14.87 -13.53 3.96
CA ILE A 82 -16.08 -12.81 3.57
C ILE A 82 -17.29 -13.35 4.34
N THR A 83 -18.06 -12.43 4.89
CA THR A 83 -19.27 -12.75 5.65
C THR A 83 -20.53 -12.71 4.78
N PRO A 84 -21.63 -13.40 5.16
CA PRO A 84 -22.89 -13.38 4.42
C PRO A 84 -23.49 -11.98 4.23
N ASP A 85 -23.22 -11.05 5.16
CA ASP A 85 -23.65 -9.64 5.08
C ASP A 85 -22.65 -8.74 4.32
N GLY A 86 -21.67 -9.33 3.63
CA GLY A 86 -20.80 -8.61 2.70
C GLY A 86 -19.64 -7.86 3.35
N LYS A 87 -19.22 -8.21 4.57
CA LYS A 87 -17.93 -7.72 5.09
C LYS A 87 -16.81 -8.54 4.46
N VAL A 88 -15.90 -7.86 3.79
CA VAL A 88 -14.70 -8.42 3.15
C VAL A 88 -13.48 -8.04 3.98
N TYR A 89 -12.82 -9.02 4.58
CA TYR A 89 -11.60 -8.83 5.36
C TYR A 89 -10.40 -8.96 4.41
N LEU A 90 -9.77 -7.84 4.07
CA LEU A 90 -8.68 -7.79 3.08
C LEU A 90 -7.38 -8.44 3.60
N THR A 91 -6.43 -8.63 2.69
CA THR A 91 -5.11 -9.23 2.96
C THR A 91 -4.04 -8.15 3.21
N THR A 92 -2.83 -8.32 2.68
CA THR A 92 -1.65 -7.50 2.99
C THR A 92 -1.63 -6.15 2.29
N ALA A 93 -2.52 -5.90 1.33
CA ALA A 93 -2.67 -4.63 0.64
C ALA A 93 -4.13 -4.16 0.59
N ILE A 94 -4.36 -2.87 0.91
CA ILE A 94 -5.70 -2.28 0.83
C ILE A 94 -5.94 -1.64 -0.52
N GLY A 95 -4.91 -0.99 -1.08
CA GLY A 95 -4.97 -0.57 -2.47
C GLY A 95 -6.14 0.38 -2.74
N ILE A 96 -6.84 0.04 -3.81
CA ILE A 96 -8.12 0.63 -4.24
C ILE A 96 -9.28 -0.36 -4.03
N SER A 97 -9.06 -1.48 -3.34
CA SER A 97 -10.03 -2.56 -3.19
C SER A 97 -11.38 -2.09 -2.63
N PRO A 98 -11.45 -1.22 -1.61
CA PRO A 98 -12.74 -0.75 -1.09
C PRO A 98 -13.60 -0.02 -2.13
N ILE A 99 -13.01 0.80 -3.00
CA ILE A 99 -13.79 1.52 -4.02
C ILE A 99 -14.17 0.60 -5.20
N LEU A 100 -13.35 -0.43 -5.49
CA LEU A 100 -13.69 -1.45 -6.47
C LEU A 100 -14.89 -2.29 -6.02
N LEU A 101 -14.93 -2.69 -4.74
CA LEU A 101 -16.07 -3.42 -4.16
C LEU A 101 -17.38 -2.60 -4.22
N GLU A 102 -17.28 -1.27 -4.13
CA GLU A 102 -18.44 -0.40 -4.26
C GLU A 102 -18.89 -0.23 -5.72
N LYS A 103 -17.94 0.05 -6.63
CA LYS A 103 -18.23 0.52 -8.00
C LYS A 103 -18.33 -0.59 -9.05
N ALA A 104 -17.76 -1.77 -8.80
CA ALA A 104 -17.83 -2.85 -9.78
C ALA A 104 -19.26 -3.37 -9.95
N SER A 105 -19.57 -3.84 -11.16
CA SER A 105 -20.85 -4.50 -11.47
C SER A 105 -20.88 -5.94 -10.96
N LYS A 106 -19.75 -6.65 -11.07
CA LYS A 106 -19.56 -8.03 -10.62
C LYS A 106 -18.32 -8.13 -9.76
N ILE A 107 -18.34 -9.03 -8.78
CA ILE A 107 -17.26 -9.21 -7.82
C ILE A 107 -16.92 -10.68 -7.70
N ILE A 108 -15.64 -10.99 -7.81
CA ILE A 108 -15.06 -12.29 -7.51
C ILE A 108 -14.17 -12.09 -6.28
N ILE A 109 -14.42 -12.88 -5.24
CA ILE A 109 -13.59 -12.88 -4.05
C ILE A 109 -12.64 -14.07 -4.12
N GLU A 110 -11.35 -13.81 -3.95
CA GLU A 110 -10.35 -14.83 -3.76
C GLU A 110 -10.09 -14.97 -2.26
N LEU A 111 -10.57 -16.06 -1.66
CA LEU A 111 -10.35 -16.37 -0.25
C LEU A 111 -9.01 -17.08 -0.10
N ASN A 112 -8.01 -16.33 0.35
CA ASN A 112 -6.66 -16.84 0.52
C ASN A 112 -6.37 -17.22 1.98
N SER A 113 -6.32 -18.53 2.27
CA SER A 113 -6.08 -19.05 3.60
C SER A 113 -4.63 -18.92 4.08
N PHE A 114 -3.71 -18.48 3.22
CA PHE A 114 -2.34 -18.20 3.62
C PHE A 114 -2.26 -17.03 4.60
N HIS A 115 -3.14 -16.03 4.43
CA HIS A 115 -3.11 -14.81 5.21
C HIS A 115 -3.81 -14.97 6.56
N SER A 116 -3.21 -14.34 7.58
CA SER A 116 -3.77 -14.37 8.94
C SER A 116 -5.08 -13.58 9.03
N PRO A 117 -6.17 -14.15 9.59
CA PRO A 117 -7.42 -13.41 9.83
C PRO A 117 -7.23 -12.26 10.84
N ARG A 118 -6.11 -12.25 11.57
CA ARG A 118 -5.72 -11.15 12.47
C ARG A 118 -5.27 -9.89 11.72
N LEU A 119 -5.10 -9.91 10.40
CA LEU A 119 -4.85 -8.71 9.60
C LEU A 119 -5.91 -7.62 9.84
N ARG A 120 -7.15 -8.00 10.15
CA ARG A 120 -8.22 -7.07 10.57
C ARG A 120 -7.83 -6.15 11.75
N GLU A 121 -6.85 -6.53 12.56
CA GLU A 121 -6.35 -5.74 13.68
C GLU A 121 -5.44 -4.58 13.22
N ILE A 122 -4.82 -4.69 12.04
CA ILE A 122 -4.00 -3.63 11.45
C ILE A 122 -4.72 -2.84 10.36
N ILE A 123 -5.86 -3.29 9.85
CA ILE A 123 -6.58 -2.65 8.75
C ILE A 123 -7.49 -1.50 9.23
N ASP A 124 -7.49 -0.40 8.47
CA ASP A 124 -8.31 0.80 8.70
C ASP A 124 -8.89 1.31 7.36
N VAL A 125 -10.00 0.70 6.93
CA VAL A 125 -10.69 0.99 5.67
C VAL A 125 -11.55 2.24 5.80
N VAL A 126 -11.20 3.27 5.03
CA VAL A 126 -11.98 4.49 4.85
C VAL A 126 -12.33 4.65 3.38
N VAL A 127 -13.63 4.70 3.07
CA VAL A 127 -14.11 5.03 1.72
C VAL A 127 -14.58 6.48 1.71
N LEU A 128 -14.04 7.28 0.79
CA LEU A 128 -14.29 8.71 0.72
C LEU A 128 -14.88 9.07 -0.64
N HIS A 129 -16.09 9.63 -0.63
CA HIS A 129 -16.76 10.12 -1.81
C HIS A 129 -16.49 11.63 -1.96
N GLY A 130 -16.23 12.11 -3.18
CA GLY A 130 -16.02 13.53 -3.47
C GLY A 130 -14.56 14.00 -3.59
N THR A 131 -14.39 15.23 -4.06
CA THR A 131 -13.09 15.81 -4.46
C THR A 131 -12.24 16.31 -3.30
N ASN A 132 -12.88 16.75 -2.21
CA ASN A 132 -12.27 17.39 -1.03
C ASN A 132 -12.71 16.71 0.27
N SER A 133 -12.96 15.40 0.25
CA SER A 133 -13.28 14.65 1.46
C SER A 133 -12.02 14.16 2.15
N TRP A 134 -11.95 14.41 3.46
CA TRP A 134 -10.92 13.93 4.37
C TRP A 134 -11.58 13.13 5.49
N PRO A 135 -10.94 12.08 6.01
CA PRO A 135 -11.43 11.43 7.20
C PRO A 135 -11.31 12.41 8.38
N LYS A 136 -12.34 12.44 9.22
CA LYS A 136 -12.30 13.17 10.51
C LYS A 136 -11.65 12.28 11.57
N GLY A 137 -11.03 12.89 12.58
CA GLY A 137 -10.44 12.16 13.72
C GLY A 137 -9.04 11.59 13.48
N LEU A 138 -8.24 12.21 12.60
CA LEU A 138 -6.81 11.91 12.45
C LEU A 138 -5.98 12.80 13.39
N ASP A 139 -6.14 12.60 14.69
CA ASP A 139 -5.53 13.45 15.72
C ASP A 139 -4.07 13.05 16.03
N THR A 140 -3.71 11.79 15.74
CA THR A 140 -2.37 11.23 15.97
C THR A 140 -1.86 10.46 14.74
N PRO A 141 -0.53 10.26 14.61
CA PRO A 141 0.06 9.49 13.52
C PRO A 141 -0.40 8.02 13.43
N MET A 142 -1.09 7.48 14.45
CA MET A 142 -1.58 6.10 14.47
C MET A 142 -3.10 6.01 14.69
N SER A 143 -3.81 7.14 14.59
CA SER A 143 -5.28 7.18 14.71
C SER A 143 -5.91 6.20 13.73
N ARG A 144 -7.01 5.54 14.11
CA ARG A 144 -7.85 4.68 13.24
C ARG A 144 -9.24 5.29 13.18
N VAL A 145 -9.78 5.44 11.97
CA VAL A 145 -11.02 6.24 11.72
C VAL A 145 -12.02 5.51 10.82
N GLY A 146 -11.63 4.35 10.31
CA GLY A 146 -12.40 3.50 9.42
C GLY A 146 -12.83 2.20 10.08
N LYS A 147 -12.97 1.18 9.23
CA LYS A 147 -13.42 -0.17 9.62
C LYS A 147 -12.32 -1.20 9.38
N PRO A 148 -12.30 -2.33 10.12
CA PRO A 148 -11.34 -3.40 9.88
C PRO A 148 -11.69 -4.29 8.68
N TYR A 149 -12.67 -3.90 7.88
CA TYR A 149 -13.18 -4.61 6.70
C TYR A 149 -13.64 -3.60 5.64
N ALA A 150 -13.64 -4.03 4.38
CA ALA A 150 -14.35 -3.36 3.30
C ALA A 150 -15.78 -3.91 3.18
N GLN A 151 -16.71 -3.11 2.69
CA GLN A 151 -18.10 -3.51 2.51
C GLN A 151 -18.40 -3.78 1.04
N VAL A 152 -19.10 -4.87 0.77
CA VAL A 152 -19.68 -5.19 -0.54
C VAL A 152 -21.18 -5.43 -0.42
N ASP A 153 -21.90 -5.20 -1.51
CA ASP A 153 -23.26 -5.73 -1.70
C ASP A 153 -23.16 -7.23 -2.04
N PRO A 154 -23.64 -8.14 -1.19
CA PRO A 154 -23.53 -9.58 -1.43
C PRO A 154 -24.11 -10.02 -2.78
N SER A 155 -25.12 -9.32 -3.33
CA SER A 155 -25.71 -9.71 -4.62
C SER A 155 -24.77 -9.48 -5.81
N LYS A 156 -23.71 -8.68 -5.64
CA LYS A 156 -22.68 -8.46 -6.66
C LYS A 156 -21.62 -9.56 -6.67
N VAL A 157 -21.53 -10.36 -5.61
CA VAL A 157 -20.54 -11.44 -5.51
C VAL A 157 -21.02 -12.62 -6.35
N ILE A 158 -20.37 -12.81 -7.51
CA ILE A 158 -20.73 -13.85 -8.48
C ILE A 158 -19.91 -15.13 -8.31
N GLY A 159 -18.88 -15.10 -7.47
CA GLY A 159 -18.00 -16.23 -7.24
C GLY A 159 -17.05 -16.00 -6.08
N VAL A 160 -16.72 -17.11 -5.41
CA VAL A 160 -15.70 -17.18 -4.37
C VAL A 160 -14.73 -18.29 -4.75
N VAL A 161 -13.46 -17.95 -4.92
CA VAL A 161 -12.38 -18.87 -5.30
C VAL A 161 -11.50 -19.07 -4.07
N LYS A 162 -11.13 -20.32 -3.76
CA LYS A 162 -10.21 -20.61 -2.66
C LYS A 162 -8.77 -20.55 -3.17
N ASN A 163 -7.90 -19.91 -2.41
CA ASN A 163 -6.46 -19.86 -2.62
C ASN A 163 -5.71 -20.15 -1.31
N ASN A 164 -4.43 -20.51 -1.40
CA ASN A 164 -3.53 -20.70 -0.28
C ASN A 164 -2.07 -20.43 -0.69
N GLU A 165 -1.85 -19.33 -1.40
CA GLU A 165 -0.53 -18.95 -1.92
C GLU A 165 0.02 -17.74 -1.17
N PRO A 166 1.35 -17.65 -0.95
CA PRO A 166 1.95 -16.46 -0.38
C PRO A 166 2.01 -15.30 -1.37
N ASP A 167 2.17 -14.07 -0.85
CA ASP A 167 2.46 -12.89 -1.67
C ASP A 167 3.72 -13.09 -2.53
N GLU A 168 3.66 -12.67 -3.79
CA GLU A 168 4.76 -12.76 -4.77
C GLU A 168 5.77 -11.61 -4.62
N VAL A 169 6.36 -11.46 -3.42
CA VAL A 169 7.38 -10.44 -3.15
C VAL A 169 8.79 -11.04 -3.33
N ALA A 170 9.56 -10.47 -4.24
CA ALA A 170 10.96 -10.86 -4.47
C ALA A 170 11.85 -10.48 -3.27
N GLU A 171 12.94 -11.23 -3.09
CA GLU A 171 13.96 -10.86 -2.12
C GLU A 171 14.61 -9.51 -2.47
N PHE A 172 14.85 -8.69 -1.45
CA PHE A 172 15.56 -7.44 -1.62
C PHE A 172 17.06 -7.71 -1.61
N SER A 173 17.77 -7.18 -2.61
CA SER A 173 19.24 -7.21 -2.62
C SER A 173 19.83 -6.31 -1.55
N ASP A 174 21.01 -6.68 -1.06
CA ASP A 174 21.80 -5.86 -0.15
C ASP A 174 22.13 -4.48 -0.76
N SER A 175 22.35 -3.50 0.12
CA SER A 175 22.77 -2.16 -0.28
C SER A 175 24.21 -2.16 -0.79
N ASP A 176 24.42 -1.71 -2.03
CA ASP A 176 25.77 -1.48 -2.56
C ASP A 176 26.42 -0.23 -1.94
N GLU A 177 27.72 -0.03 -2.22
CA GLU A 177 28.49 1.11 -1.71
C GLU A 177 27.87 2.46 -2.09
N THR A 178 27.27 2.54 -3.28
CA THR A 178 26.58 3.75 -3.75
C THR A 178 25.34 4.04 -2.91
N CYS A 179 24.52 3.02 -2.64
CA CYS A 179 23.34 3.13 -1.78
C CYS A 179 23.72 3.57 -0.36
N VAL A 180 24.81 3.02 0.20
CA VAL A 180 25.31 3.39 1.52
C VAL A 180 25.74 4.85 1.56
N LYS A 181 26.51 5.32 0.57
CA LYS A 181 26.91 6.74 0.48
C LYS A 181 25.71 7.67 0.35
N ILE A 182 24.71 7.29 -0.44
CA ILE A 182 23.46 8.07 -0.56
C ILE A 182 22.76 8.14 0.81
N ALA A 183 22.65 7.02 1.51
CA ALA A 183 22.02 6.97 2.83
C ALA A 183 22.72 7.85 3.87
N GLN A 184 24.06 7.83 3.90
CA GLN A 184 24.87 8.70 4.77
C GLN A 184 24.67 10.18 4.45
N ASN A 185 24.59 10.55 3.17
CA ASN A 185 24.32 11.93 2.76
C ASN A 185 22.93 12.38 3.20
N VAL A 186 21.91 11.52 3.08
CA VAL A 186 20.54 11.79 3.53
C VAL A 186 20.50 11.98 5.05
N GLU A 187 21.11 11.08 5.81
CA GLU A 187 21.19 11.21 7.28
C GLU A 187 21.86 12.53 7.67
N LYS A 188 23.03 12.83 7.09
CA LYS A 188 23.77 14.06 7.36
C LYS A 188 22.91 15.30 7.10
N PHE A 189 22.22 15.33 5.96
CA PHE A 189 21.33 16.43 5.61
C PHE A 189 20.21 16.62 6.66
N LEU A 190 19.56 15.52 7.07
CA LEU A 190 18.48 15.58 8.05
C LEU A 190 18.97 16.07 9.41
N LEU A 191 20.15 15.60 9.86
CA LEU A 191 20.78 16.06 11.10
C LEU A 191 21.16 17.55 11.02
N ASP A 192 21.74 17.99 9.91
CA ASP A 192 22.07 19.41 9.71
C ASP A 192 20.82 20.29 9.79
N GLU A 193 19.70 19.87 9.19
CA GLU A 193 18.43 20.61 9.25
C GLU A 193 17.76 20.57 10.63
N MET A 194 17.99 19.51 11.41
CA MET A 194 17.58 19.46 12.83
C MET A 194 18.41 20.43 13.69
N ILE A 195 19.72 20.51 13.46
CA ILE A 195 20.63 21.42 14.17
C ILE A 195 20.26 22.88 13.88
N LYS A 196 19.92 23.19 12.63
CA LYS A 196 19.47 24.53 12.22
C LYS A 196 18.07 24.89 12.74
N GLY A 197 17.27 23.88 13.11
CA GLY A 197 15.90 24.06 13.58
C GLY A 197 14.83 24.05 12.48
N SER A 198 15.19 23.76 11.22
CA SER A 198 14.22 23.58 10.12
C SER A 198 13.39 22.30 10.32
N ILE A 199 14.00 21.25 10.86
CA ILE A 199 13.32 20.02 11.28
C ILE A 199 13.19 20.05 12.81
N PRO A 200 11.99 19.80 13.37
CA PRO A 200 11.81 19.73 14.82
C PRO A 200 12.74 18.69 15.46
N LYS A 201 13.15 18.93 16.72
CA LYS A 201 13.96 17.97 17.50
C LYS A 201 13.27 16.62 17.72
N THR A 202 11.94 16.59 17.62
CA THR A 202 11.11 15.37 17.66
C THR A 202 11.08 14.62 16.33
N PHE A 203 11.74 15.15 15.30
CA PHE A 203 11.69 14.70 13.91
C PHE A 203 10.27 14.75 13.33
N LEU A 204 10.14 14.31 12.07
CA LEU A 204 8.90 14.33 11.30
C LEU A 204 8.55 12.91 10.85
N PRO A 205 7.26 12.62 10.59
CA PRO A 205 6.90 11.39 9.92
C PRO A 205 7.60 11.28 8.56
N THR A 206 8.18 10.13 8.26
CA THR A 206 8.93 9.91 7.02
C THR A 206 8.16 9.04 6.03
N GLN A 207 8.48 9.23 4.75
CA GLN A 207 8.06 8.35 3.67
C GLN A 207 9.32 7.86 2.96
N SER A 208 9.37 6.57 2.63
CA SER A 208 10.44 6.00 1.81
C SER A 208 9.85 5.24 0.64
N GLY A 209 10.43 5.43 -0.53
CA GLY A 209 10.03 4.73 -1.75
C GLY A 209 10.54 3.29 -1.76
N VAL A 210 10.10 2.52 -2.76
CA VAL A 210 10.52 1.13 -2.95
C VAL A 210 11.92 1.06 -3.55
N GLY A 211 12.74 0.15 -3.03
CA GLY A 211 13.97 -0.31 -3.67
C GLY A 211 15.21 -0.19 -2.78
N ASN A 212 16.37 -0.55 -3.34
CA ASN A 212 17.62 -0.67 -2.59
C ASN A 212 18.04 0.62 -1.90
N ILE A 213 17.91 1.77 -2.58
CA ILE A 213 18.27 3.07 -2.00
C ILE A 213 17.34 3.42 -0.84
N GLY A 214 16.02 3.23 -1.01
CA GLY A 214 15.05 3.48 0.06
C GLY A 214 15.31 2.61 1.28
N ASN A 215 15.60 1.32 1.07
CA ASN A 215 15.98 0.39 2.14
C ASN A 215 17.28 0.81 2.84
N ALA A 216 18.31 1.23 2.08
CA ALA A 216 19.58 1.68 2.63
C ALA A 216 19.41 2.92 3.51
N VAL A 217 18.65 3.91 3.04
CA VAL A 217 18.33 5.13 3.79
C VAL A 217 17.60 4.76 5.08
N MET A 218 16.58 3.91 5.01
CA MET A 218 15.82 3.55 6.22
C MET A 218 16.68 2.79 7.22
N LYS A 219 17.53 1.86 6.76
CA LYS A 219 18.49 1.17 7.62
C LYS A 219 19.44 2.15 8.30
N GLN A 220 20.03 3.09 7.57
CA GLN A 220 20.93 4.11 8.11
C GLN A 220 20.23 4.96 9.18
N LEU A 221 19.01 5.45 8.91
CA LEU A 221 18.21 6.20 9.89
C LEU A 221 17.84 5.33 11.11
N GLY A 222 17.62 4.03 10.89
CA GLY A 222 17.36 3.03 11.91
C GLY A 222 18.52 2.85 12.91
N GLU A 223 19.75 2.87 12.40
CA GLU A 223 20.99 2.64 13.14
C GLU A 223 21.58 3.93 13.74
N SER A 224 21.20 5.09 13.20
CA SER A 224 21.63 6.40 13.70
C SER A 224 21.34 6.56 15.18
N LYS A 225 22.28 7.10 15.96
CA LYS A 225 22.03 7.45 17.38
C LYS A 225 21.44 8.84 17.54
N GLU A 226 21.59 9.69 16.53
CA GLU A 226 21.27 11.12 16.59
C GLU A 226 19.86 11.42 16.07
N ILE A 227 19.37 10.63 15.12
CA ILE A 227 17.96 10.67 14.70
C ILE A 227 17.10 10.17 15.88
N PRO A 228 16.05 10.86 16.33
CA PRO A 228 15.17 10.36 17.39
C PRO A 228 14.21 9.28 16.85
N PRO A 229 13.51 8.53 17.71
CA PRO A 229 12.44 7.64 17.26
C PRO A 229 11.36 8.38 16.46
N PHE A 230 10.83 7.74 15.42
CA PHE A 230 9.96 8.40 14.45
C PHE A 230 8.80 7.52 13.99
N TYR A 231 7.81 8.16 13.34
CA TYR A 231 6.71 7.48 12.67
C TYR A 231 6.94 7.46 11.16
N MET A 232 6.32 6.51 10.46
CA MET A 232 6.26 6.52 9.01
C MET A 232 4.85 6.72 8.51
N TYR A 233 4.74 7.49 7.44
CA TYR A 233 3.55 7.58 6.62
C TYR A 233 4.00 7.28 5.19
N THR A 234 3.84 6.04 4.74
CA THR A 234 4.51 5.52 3.53
C THR A 234 3.57 4.70 2.67
N ASP A 235 3.78 4.64 1.35
CA ASP A 235 2.91 3.83 0.48
C ASP A 235 3.05 2.33 0.76
N VAL A 236 4.28 1.87 1.00
CA VAL A 236 4.57 0.47 1.34
C VAL A 236 5.49 0.33 2.55
N LEU A 237 5.30 -0.75 3.30
CA LEU A 237 6.21 -1.22 4.34
C LEU A 237 7.02 -2.40 3.80
N GLN A 238 8.34 -2.30 3.88
CA GLN A 238 9.29 -3.29 3.37
C GLN A 238 10.07 -3.97 4.51
N ASP A 239 10.75 -5.08 4.22
CA ASP A 239 11.51 -5.90 5.19
C ASP A 239 12.44 -5.08 6.09
N SER A 240 13.10 -4.06 5.52
CA SER A 240 14.04 -3.18 6.23
C SER A 240 13.42 -2.49 7.45
N LEU A 241 12.10 -2.29 7.46
CA LEU A 241 11.40 -1.58 8.52
C LEU A 241 11.08 -2.46 9.73
N ILE A 242 11.01 -3.79 9.57
CA ILE A 242 10.67 -4.71 10.66
C ILE A 242 11.74 -4.68 11.78
N PRO A 243 13.05 -4.82 11.49
CA PRO A 243 14.10 -4.68 12.50
C PRO A 243 14.13 -3.30 13.17
N ILE A 244 13.84 -2.24 12.40
CA ILE A 244 13.80 -0.85 12.90
C ILE A 244 12.64 -0.66 13.89
N MET A 245 11.51 -1.34 13.67
CA MET A 245 10.42 -1.39 14.64
C MET A 245 10.86 -2.11 15.91
N HIS A 246 11.52 -3.27 15.81
CA HIS A 246 11.93 -4.05 16.99
C HIS A 246 12.94 -3.32 17.88
N CYS A 247 13.85 -2.53 17.31
CA CYS A 247 14.80 -1.74 18.10
C CYS A 247 14.16 -0.47 18.71
N GLY A 248 12.86 -0.23 18.49
CA GLY A 248 12.12 0.90 19.05
C GLY A 248 12.37 2.23 18.32
N LYS A 249 13.08 2.21 17.19
CA LYS A 249 13.38 3.40 16.40
C LYS A 249 12.20 3.84 15.54
N LEU A 250 11.51 2.88 14.91
CA LEU A 250 10.26 3.12 14.21
C LEU A 250 9.09 2.84 15.17
N LEU A 251 8.46 3.92 15.65
CA LEU A 251 7.38 3.87 16.64
C LEU A 251 6.07 3.31 16.05
N GLY A 252 5.85 3.53 14.76
CA GLY A 252 4.73 2.98 14.01
C GLY A 252 4.72 3.46 12.56
N ALA A 253 3.99 2.75 11.71
CA ALA A 253 3.84 3.05 10.29
C ALA A 253 2.37 3.00 9.85
N ILE A 254 1.91 4.08 9.23
CA ILE A 254 0.74 4.04 8.35
C ILE A 254 1.22 3.68 6.95
N THR A 255 0.60 2.66 6.37
CA THR A 255 0.94 2.22 5.02
C THR A 255 -0.24 1.71 4.21
N CYS A 256 -0.09 1.53 2.90
CA CYS A 256 -1.14 0.99 2.04
C CYS A 256 -0.98 -0.50 1.77
N ALA A 257 0.23 -1.02 1.90
CA ALA A 257 0.55 -2.44 1.71
C ALA A 257 1.77 -2.89 2.52
N LEU A 258 1.76 -4.14 2.94
CA LEU A 258 2.96 -4.86 3.37
C LEU A 258 3.61 -5.47 2.13
N THR A 259 4.71 -4.89 1.66
CA THR A 259 5.51 -5.42 0.55
C THR A 259 6.74 -6.07 1.14
N VAL A 260 6.51 -7.18 1.83
CA VAL A 260 7.52 -7.91 2.58
C VAL A 260 7.67 -9.34 2.09
N THR A 261 8.85 -9.92 2.28
CA THR A 261 9.09 -11.33 1.96
C THR A 261 8.17 -12.24 2.80
N THR A 262 7.92 -13.46 2.33
CA THR A 262 7.12 -14.47 3.07
C THR A 262 7.66 -14.70 4.48
N LYS A 263 8.99 -14.67 4.67
CA LYS A 263 9.63 -14.81 5.97
C LYS A 263 9.24 -13.67 6.91
N SER A 264 9.41 -12.43 6.45
CA SER A 264 9.05 -11.21 7.17
C SER A 264 7.55 -11.13 7.46
N LEU A 265 6.71 -11.56 6.52
CA LEU A 265 5.26 -11.62 6.70
C LEU A 265 4.86 -12.60 7.81
N ASN A 266 5.46 -13.79 7.83
CA ASN A 266 5.24 -14.79 8.87
C ASN A 266 5.71 -14.30 10.25
N GLU A 267 6.78 -13.52 10.31
CA GLU A 267 7.21 -12.85 11.54
C GLU A 267 6.16 -11.86 12.04
N VAL A 268 5.61 -11.03 11.15
CA VAL A 268 4.52 -10.10 11.49
C VAL A 268 3.30 -10.86 12.00
N TYR A 269 2.90 -11.93 11.32
CA TYR A 269 1.76 -12.77 11.72
C TYR A 269 1.95 -13.42 13.09
N SER A 270 3.14 -13.94 13.36
CA SER A 270 3.46 -14.62 14.62
C SER A 270 3.55 -13.66 15.80
N ASN A 271 3.75 -12.36 15.54
CA ASN A 271 3.93 -11.32 16.56
C ASN A 271 2.85 -10.22 16.46
N MET A 272 1.64 -10.57 16.05
CA MET A 272 0.60 -9.58 15.76
C MET A 272 0.24 -8.71 16.98
N ASP A 273 0.36 -9.20 18.23
CA ASP A 273 0.15 -8.37 19.43
C ASP A 273 1.10 -7.16 19.51
N TYR A 274 2.30 -7.31 18.96
CA TYR A 274 3.30 -6.25 18.84
C TYR A 274 2.98 -5.31 17.66
N PHE A 275 2.72 -5.88 16.48
CA PHE A 275 2.54 -5.15 15.24
C PHE A 275 1.17 -4.49 15.10
N ALA A 276 0.11 -5.02 15.71
CA ALA A 276 -1.24 -4.43 15.70
C ALA A 276 -1.29 -3.01 16.27
N LYS A 277 -0.37 -2.70 17.19
CA LYS A 277 -0.22 -1.38 17.82
C LYS A 277 0.66 -0.43 17.01
N ARG A 278 1.36 -0.93 15.99
CA ARG A 278 2.44 -0.23 15.27
C ARG A 278 2.24 -0.16 13.77
N ILE A 279 1.31 -0.92 13.20
CA ILE A 279 1.02 -0.91 11.77
C ILE A 279 -0.46 -0.58 11.55
N VAL A 280 -0.71 0.37 10.65
CA VAL A 280 -2.05 0.70 10.16
C VAL A 280 -2.05 0.59 8.64
N LEU A 281 -2.84 -0.33 8.09
CA LEU A 281 -3.06 -0.49 6.66
C LEU A 281 -4.27 0.34 6.19
N ARG A 282 -4.08 1.24 5.22
CA ARG A 282 -5.11 2.14 4.69
C ARG A 282 -5.22 2.11 3.17
N PRO A 283 -6.36 2.50 2.60
CA PRO A 283 -6.49 2.68 1.15
C PRO A 283 -5.52 3.75 0.60
N HIS A 284 -5.10 3.60 -0.66
CA HIS A 284 -4.25 4.57 -1.37
C HIS A 284 -4.95 5.93 -1.49
N ARG A 285 -4.69 6.79 -0.51
CA ARG A 285 -5.00 8.22 -0.50
C ARG A 285 -3.98 8.96 0.36
N LYS A 286 -3.74 10.22 0.00
CA LYS A 286 -3.09 11.15 0.92
C LYS A 286 -4.12 11.49 1.99
N TYR A 287 -3.75 11.41 3.26
CA TYR A 287 -4.53 11.89 4.39
C TYR A 287 -3.77 13.06 5.03
N GLN A 288 -4.46 14.14 5.33
CA GLN A 288 -3.90 15.24 6.10
C GLN A 288 -4.14 14.95 7.58
N ILE A 289 -3.07 14.87 8.37
CA ILE A 289 -3.17 14.91 9.83
C ILE A 289 -3.46 16.37 10.18
N ILE A 290 -4.63 16.64 10.74
CA ILE A 290 -4.97 17.98 11.23
C ILE A 290 -4.48 18.02 12.67
N SER A 291 -3.30 18.57 12.92
CA SER A 291 -2.90 18.84 14.31
C SER A 291 -3.81 19.95 14.85
N SER A 292 -4.60 19.65 15.88
CA SER A 292 -5.39 20.63 16.62
C SER A 292 -4.51 21.51 17.51
N HIS A 293 -3.51 22.18 16.93
CA HIS A 293 -2.79 23.29 17.56
C HIS A 293 -3.15 24.56 16.81
N HIS A 294 -4.34 25.10 17.09
CA HIS A 294 -4.52 26.54 17.01
C HIS A 294 -3.64 27.15 18.10
N PRO A 295 -2.67 28.02 17.79
CA PRO A 295 -2.25 29.00 18.77
C PRO A 295 -3.47 29.91 18.97
N ASN A 296 -4.08 29.85 20.14
CA ASN A 296 -4.83 31.00 20.64
C ASN A 296 -3.83 32.16 20.70
N SER A 297 -3.98 33.11 19.78
CA SER A 297 -3.37 34.43 19.88
C SER A 297 -4.48 35.45 19.99
N GLU A 298 -4.87 35.75 21.23
CA GLU A 298 -5.10 37.13 21.67
C GLU A 298 -3.89 37.56 22.50
#